data_AF-A0A852CCG3-F1
#
_entry.id   AF-A0A852CCG3-F1
#
_cell.length_a   1.000
_cell.length_b   1.000
_cell.length_c   1.000
_cell.angle_alpha   90.00
_cell.angle_beta   90.00
_cell.angle_gamma   90.00
#
_symmetry.space_group_name_H-M   'P 1'
#
loop_
_entity.id
_entity.type
_entity.pdbx_description
1 polymer ?
#
loop_
_entity_poly.entity_id
_entity_poly.type
_entity_poly.pdbx_seq_one_letter_code
_entity_poly.pdbx_strand_id
1 'polypeptide(L)'
;QISNISVKGQDFGESVFEPGLTFTFAHFDGILGLAYPSLAVGNALPVFDRIMVQQLVEEPIFSFYLKRGDDNENGGELLLGGIDHSLYKGSIHWVPVTEKSYWQIHLNNIKIQGRVAFCSHGCEAIVDSGTSLITGPSSQVRRLQEYIGASPSHIGEFLVDCRRLSSLPHISFTIGHHEYKLTAEQYIIKSIEDQTFCLSGFQSLDIPTRTGPLWILGDVFMSAFYCIFDRGNDRVGFAKAA
;
A
#
# COMPACT_ATOMS: atom_id res chain seq x y z
N GLN A 1 3.77 -6.17 23.70
CA GLN A 1 5.17 -5.79 23.37
C GLN A 1 5.31 -5.87 21.86
N ILE A 2 5.96 -4.90 21.23
CA ILE A 2 6.27 -4.92 19.79
C ILE A 2 7.78 -4.73 19.67
N SER A 3 8.47 -5.76 19.18
CA SER A 3 9.94 -5.81 19.25
C SER A 3 10.44 -5.55 20.69
N ASN A 4 11.24 -4.52 20.90
CA ASN A 4 11.74 -4.06 22.20
C ASN A 4 10.84 -3.03 22.90
N ILE A 5 9.73 -2.59 22.29
CA ILE A 5 8.84 -1.55 22.85
C ILE A 5 7.72 -2.18 23.70
N SER A 6 7.66 -1.76 24.97
CA SER A 6 6.64 -2.20 25.93
C SER A 6 5.52 -1.16 26.10
N VAL A 7 4.52 -1.23 25.23
CA VAL A 7 3.32 -0.38 25.31
C VAL A 7 2.41 -0.83 26.46
N LYS A 8 2.07 0.06 27.39
CA LYS A 8 1.20 -0.24 28.55
C LYS A 8 -0.23 0.26 28.34
N GLY A 9 -1.21 -0.43 28.94
CA GLY A 9 -2.62 -0.02 28.89
C GLY A 9 -3.17 0.08 27.46
N GLN A 10 -2.73 -0.82 26.57
CA GLN A 10 -3.18 -0.87 25.19
C GLN A 10 -4.46 -1.68 25.09
N ASP A 11 -5.51 -1.06 24.60
CA ASP A 11 -6.75 -1.74 24.24
C ASP A 11 -6.55 -2.58 22.96
N PHE A 12 -7.11 -3.78 22.91
CA PHE A 12 -7.15 -4.62 21.72
C PHE A 12 -8.47 -5.40 21.68
N GLY A 13 -8.87 -5.85 20.49
CA GLY A 13 -10.06 -6.67 20.31
C GLY A 13 -9.72 -8.15 20.42
N GLU A 14 -10.52 -8.89 21.19
CA GLU A 14 -10.50 -10.35 21.17
C GLU A 14 -11.50 -10.85 20.12
N SER A 15 -10.98 -11.44 19.05
CA SER A 15 -11.80 -12.02 18.00
C SER A 15 -12.36 -13.36 18.46
N VAL A 16 -13.69 -13.48 18.56
CA VAL A 16 -14.39 -14.71 18.98
C VAL A 16 -15.05 -15.43 17.82
N PHE A 17 -15.19 -14.76 16.68
CA PHE A 17 -15.84 -15.30 15.48
C PHE A 17 -15.40 -14.54 14.23
N GLU A 18 -14.87 -15.27 13.26
CA GLU A 18 -14.38 -14.73 11.98
C GLU A 18 -15.05 -15.49 10.83
N PRO A 19 -16.07 -14.91 10.17
CA PRO A 19 -16.77 -15.58 9.09
C PRO A 19 -15.95 -15.58 7.79
N GLY A 20 -16.18 -16.59 6.94
CA GLY A 20 -15.57 -16.71 5.62
C GLY A 20 -14.24 -17.46 5.63
N LEU A 21 -13.52 -17.39 4.50
CA LEU A 21 -12.26 -18.11 4.30
C LEU A 21 -11.02 -17.21 4.34
N THR A 22 -11.20 -15.88 4.39
CA THR A 22 -10.12 -14.90 4.31
C THR A 22 -9.05 -15.13 5.38
N PHE A 23 -9.45 -15.29 6.64
CA PHE A 23 -8.51 -15.54 7.75
C PHE A 23 -8.11 -17.02 7.87
N THR A 24 -8.86 -17.95 7.25
CA THR A 24 -8.49 -19.38 7.22
C THR A 24 -7.20 -19.63 6.44
N PHE A 25 -6.97 -18.86 5.38
CA PHE A 25 -5.77 -18.97 4.55
C PHE A 25 -4.72 -17.90 4.84
N ALA A 26 -4.96 -17.04 5.82
CA ALA A 26 -3.97 -16.05 6.23
C ALA A 26 -2.80 -16.73 6.94
N HIS A 27 -1.59 -16.27 6.64
CA HIS A 27 -0.38 -16.71 7.34
C HIS A 27 -0.10 -15.89 8.62
N PHE A 28 -1.01 -15.01 9.02
CA PHE A 28 -0.90 -14.14 10.18
C PHE A 28 -2.05 -14.39 11.18
N ASP A 29 -1.78 -14.15 12.47
CA ASP A 29 -2.76 -14.38 13.55
C ASP A 29 -3.75 -13.22 13.76
N GLY A 30 -3.38 -12.01 13.34
CA GLY A 30 -4.21 -10.83 13.54
C GLY A 30 -3.66 -9.57 12.87
N ILE A 31 -4.32 -8.44 13.14
CA ILE A 31 -4.03 -7.15 12.51
C ILE A 31 -3.68 -6.11 13.57
N LEU A 32 -2.59 -5.38 13.34
CA LEU A 32 -2.24 -4.19 14.11
C LEU A 32 -2.48 -2.95 13.25
N GLY A 33 -3.55 -2.21 13.55
CA GLY A 33 -3.90 -0.99 12.84
C GLY A 33 -2.95 0.18 13.14
N LEU A 34 -2.41 0.80 12.09
CA LEU A 34 -1.51 1.96 12.15
C LEU A 34 -2.11 3.24 11.52
N ALA A 35 -3.41 3.23 11.22
CA ALA A 35 -4.16 4.39 10.72
C ALA A 35 -4.51 5.38 11.85
N TYR A 36 -5.22 6.46 11.53
CA TYR A 36 -5.60 7.47 12.52
C TYR A 36 -6.70 6.97 13.48
N PRO A 37 -6.77 7.50 14.72
CA PRO A 37 -7.78 7.11 15.71
C PRO A 37 -9.24 7.30 15.26
N SER A 38 -9.52 8.17 14.30
CA SER A 38 -10.90 8.40 13.83
C SER A 38 -11.51 7.20 13.12
N LEU A 39 -10.70 6.24 12.68
CA LEU A 39 -11.15 4.95 12.12
C LEU A 39 -11.26 3.85 13.18
N ALA A 40 -10.78 4.08 14.41
CA ALA A 40 -10.76 3.05 15.43
C ALA A 40 -12.17 2.75 15.93
N VAL A 41 -12.58 1.49 15.79
CA VAL A 41 -13.85 1.00 16.33
C VAL A 41 -13.82 1.05 17.85
N GLY A 42 -14.93 1.47 18.46
CA GLY A 42 -15.04 1.57 19.91
C GLY A 42 -14.22 2.72 20.52
N ASN A 43 -13.72 3.66 19.71
CA ASN A 43 -12.85 4.75 20.13
C ASN A 43 -11.58 4.28 20.87
N ALA A 44 -11.13 3.05 20.60
CA ALA A 44 -9.87 2.54 21.14
C ALA A 44 -8.71 3.39 20.64
N LEU A 45 -7.75 3.71 21.51
CA LEU A 45 -6.55 4.44 21.09
C LEU A 45 -5.61 3.46 20.36
N PRO A 46 -5.26 3.69 19.08
CA PRO A 46 -4.37 2.81 18.33
C PRO A 46 -3.00 2.66 18.98
N VAL A 47 -2.30 1.58 18.62
CA VAL A 47 -1.04 1.23 19.27
C VAL A 47 0.04 2.29 19.07
N PHE A 48 0.16 2.84 17.85
CA PHE A 48 1.15 3.87 17.58
C PHE A 48 0.83 5.20 18.30
N ASP A 49 -0.45 5.55 18.44
CA ASP A 49 -0.88 6.67 19.28
C ASP A 49 -0.49 6.48 20.75
N ARG A 50 -0.65 5.26 21.27
CA ARG A 50 -0.22 4.92 22.63
C ARG A 50 1.30 5.02 22.79
N ILE A 51 2.06 4.56 21.80
CA ILE A 51 3.52 4.69 21.73
C ILE A 51 3.94 6.16 21.80
N MET A 52 3.29 7.03 21.03
CA MET A 52 3.58 8.48 21.04
C MET A 52 3.20 9.13 22.36
N VAL A 53 2.03 8.82 22.93
CA VAL A 53 1.59 9.35 24.23
C VAL A 53 2.54 8.94 25.36
N GLN A 54 3.08 7.72 25.29
CA GLN A 54 4.07 7.21 26.26
C GLN A 54 5.51 7.60 25.92
N GLN A 55 5.73 8.36 24.84
CA GLN A 55 7.05 8.82 24.39
C GLN A 55 8.06 7.67 24.24
N LEU A 56 7.62 6.54 23.67
CA LEU A 56 8.43 5.32 23.54
C LEU A 56 9.27 5.26 22.26
N VAL A 57 9.24 6.32 21.44
CA VAL A 57 9.99 6.47 20.19
C VAL A 57 10.59 7.87 20.11
N GLU A 58 11.71 8.00 19.40
CA GLU A 58 12.44 9.27 19.24
C GLU A 58 11.66 10.26 18.37
N GLU A 59 11.14 9.78 17.23
CA GLU A 59 10.33 10.57 16.33
C GLU A 59 8.90 9.98 16.21
N PRO A 60 7.86 10.82 16.04
CA PRO A 60 6.48 10.37 15.85
C PRO A 60 6.25 9.86 14.41
N ILE A 61 7.14 9.00 13.92
CA ILE A 61 7.11 8.46 12.57
C ILE A 61 7.26 6.94 12.59
N PHE A 62 6.78 6.28 11.56
CA PHE A 62 7.15 4.89 11.26
C PHE A 62 7.35 4.73 9.77
N SER A 63 8.09 3.70 9.38
CA SER A 63 8.47 3.50 7.99
C SER A 63 8.45 2.03 7.60
N PHE A 64 8.18 1.78 6.33
CA PHE A 64 8.07 0.46 5.73
C PHE A 64 9.04 0.31 4.57
N TYR A 65 9.81 -0.78 4.62
CA TYR A 65 10.49 -1.37 3.49
C TYR A 65 9.89 -2.75 3.23
N LEU A 66 9.33 -2.97 2.04
CA LEU A 66 8.81 -4.29 1.66
C LEU A 66 9.69 -4.86 0.56
N LYS A 67 10.30 -6.03 0.82
CA LYS A 67 11.14 -6.69 -0.18
C LYS A 67 10.25 -7.47 -1.13
N ARG A 68 10.44 -7.25 -2.43
CA ARG A 68 9.82 -8.07 -3.47
C ARG A 68 10.64 -9.33 -3.73
N GLY A 69 10.01 -10.50 -3.70
CA GLY A 69 10.61 -11.77 -4.08
C GLY A 69 10.28 -12.89 -3.09
N ASP A 70 10.77 -14.09 -3.39
CA ASP A 70 10.43 -15.32 -2.66
C ASP A 70 11.35 -15.58 -1.45
N ASP A 71 11.99 -14.54 -0.93
CA ASP A 71 12.87 -14.66 0.23
C ASP A 71 12.04 -14.69 1.51
N ASN A 72 11.73 -15.91 1.94
CA ASN A 72 10.92 -16.16 3.14
C ASN A 72 11.65 -15.83 4.46
N GLU A 73 12.97 -15.54 4.42
CA GLU A 73 13.73 -15.21 5.64
C GLU A 73 13.78 -13.70 5.90
N ASN A 74 13.69 -12.87 4.85
CA ASN A 74 13.72 -11.42 4.97
C ASN A 74 12.73 -10.74 4.00
N GLY A 75 11.46 -10.68 4.42
CA GLY A 75 10.37 -10.09 3.64
C GLY A 75 10.24 -8.56 3.70
N GLY A 76 10.87 -7.90 4.66
CA GLY A 76 10.78 -6.46 4.83
C GLY A 76 11.08 -5.98 6.26
N GLU A 77 10.89 -4.69 6.48
CA GLU A 77 11.09 -4.01 7.76
C GLU A 77 9.95 -3.02 8.04
N LEU A 78 9.47 -3.04 9.28
CA LEU A 78 8.74 -1.93 9.90
C LEU A 78 9.65 -1.30 10.96
N LEU A 79 10.03 -0.05 10.76
CA LEU A 79 10.78 0.73 11.75
C LEU A 79 9.85 1.70 12.46
N LEU A 80 9.72 1.55 13.79
CA LEU A 80 8.96 2.47 14.64
C LEU A 80 9.91 3.53 15.21
N GLY A 81 9.61 4.79 14.98
CA GLY A 81 10.36 5.91 15.56
C GLY A 81 11.49 6.47 14.71
N GLY A 82 11.62 6.06 13.43
CA GLY A 82 12.75 6.47 12.60
C GLY A 82 12.62 6.12 11.13
N ILE A 83 13.71 6.37 10.41
CA ILE A 83 13.90 6.11 8.98
C ILE A 83 15.21 5.34 8.82
N ASP A 84 15.19 4.17 8.17
CA ASP A 84 16.40 3.47 7.77
C ASP A 84 16.90 4.02 6.43
N HIS A 85 17.96 4.85 6.51
CA HIS A 85 18.59 5.49 5.35
C HIS A 85 19.32 4.50 4.41
N SER A 86 19.51 3.25 4.82
CA SER A 86 20.12 2.21 3.98
C SER A 86 19.14 1.51 3.05
N LEU A 87 17.83 1.61 3.32
CA LEU A 87 16.77 0.88 2.61
C LEU A 87 16.10 1.68 1.47
N TYR A 88 16.61 2.87 1.15
CA TYR A 88 16.16 3.66 0.01
C TYR A 88 17.29 4.42 -0.68
N LYS A 89 17.01 4.92 -1.88
CA LYS A 89 17.91 5.73 -2.70
C LYS A 89 17.27 7.06 -3.06
N GLY A 90 18.11 8.10 -3.15
CA GLY A 90 17.67 9.45 -3.50
C GLY A 90 17.10 10.22 -2.31
N SER A 91 16.29 11.24 -2.60
CA SER A 91 15.64 12.08 -1.59
C SER A 91 14.24 11.57 -1.25
N ILE A 92 13.81 11.80 -0.01
CA ILE A 92 12.42 11.61 0.40
C ILE A 92 11.58 12.78 -0.11
N HIS A 93 10.46 12.46 -0.75
CA HIS A 93 9.47 13.43 -1.20
C HIS A 93 8.22 13.31 -0.33
N TRP A 94 7.87 14.41 0.35
CA TRP A 94 6.78 14.47 1.30
C TRP A 94 5.51 15.05 0.67
N VAL A 95 4.36 14.47 1.02
CA VAL A 95 3.04 15.01 0.68
C VAL A 95 2.14 15.03 1.92
N PRO A 96 1.29 16.06 2.06
CA PRO A 96 0.41 16.16 3.22
C PRO A 96 -0.70 15.10 3.18
N VAL A 97 -1.12 14.64 4.35
CA VAL A 97 -2.35 13.87 4.51
C VAL A 97 -3.56 14.77 4.25
N THR A 98 -4.47 14.36 3.38
CA THR A 98 -5.65 15.16 2.99
C THR A 98 -6.83 14.97 3.94
N GLU A 99 -6.96 13.78 4.53
CA GLU A 99 -7.97 13.45 5.53
C GLU A 99 -7.37 12.53 6.60
N LYS A 100 -7.50 12.90 7.88
CA LYS A 100 -6.92 12.16 9.01
C LYS A 100 -7.79 10.98 9.43
N SER A 101 -8.07 10.09 8.48
CA SER A 101 -8.78 8.83 8.68
C SER A 101 -7.85 7.67 8.31
N TYR A 102 -7.74 7.39 7.02
CA TYR A 102 -6.66 6.58 6.46
C TYR A 102 -5.39 7.44 6.30
N TRP A 103 -4.30 6.83 5.85
CA TRP A 103 -3.15 7.57 5.31
C TRP A 103 -3.46 8.08 3.90
N GLN A 104 -4.44 8.98 3.83
CA GLN A 104 -4.99 9.51 2.58
C GLN A 104 -4.13 10.66 2.05
N ILE A 105 -3.81 10.61 0.77
CA ILE A 105 -3.01 11.58 0.04
C ILE A 105 -3.69 11.96 -1.28
N HIS A 106 -3.35 13.15 -1.77
CA HIS A 106 -3.78 13.58 -3.10
C HIS A 106 -2.93 12.94 -4.21
N LEU A 107 -3.59 12.30 -5.17
CA LEU A 107 -2.98 11.72 -6.37
C LEU A 107 -3.31 12.60 -7.58
N ASN A 108 -2.29 13.23 -8.17
CA ASN A 108 -2.48 14.21 -9.23
C ASN A 108 -2.96 13.60 -10.54
N ASN A 109 -2.45 12.42 -10.91
CA ASN A 109 -2.88 11.63 -12.06
C ASN A 109 -2.20 10.25 -12.07
N ILE A 110 -2.74 9.35 -12.89
CA ILE A 110 -2.12 8.07 -13.23
C ILE A 110 -1.84 8.09 -14.73
N LYS A 111 -0.60 7.75 -15.10
CA LYS A 111 -0.15 7.68 -16.49
C LYS A 111 0.10 6.24 -16.91
N ILE A 112 -0.26 5.93 -18.15
CA ILE A 112 0.15 4.71 -18.84
C ILE A 112 1.02 5.12 -20.01
N GLN A 113 2.25 4.60 -20.06
CA GLN A 113 3.24 4.94 -21.10
C GLN A 113 3.46 6.47 -21.26
N GLY A 114 3.49 7.18 -20.14
CA GLY A 114 3.72 8.63 -20.08
C GLY A 114 2.51 9.51 -20.42
N ARG A 115 1.35 8.93 -20.77
CA ARG A 115 0.11 9.66 -21.03
C ARG A 115 -0.85 9.55 -19.86
N VAL A 116 -1.44 10.66 -19.44
CA VAL A 116 -2.47 10.67 -18.39
C VAL A 116 -3.65 9.81 -18.84
N ALA A 117 -3.90 8.73 -18.11
CA ALA A 117 -4.97 7.78 -18.36
C ALA A 117 -6.13 7.96 -17.37
N PHE A 118 -5.80 8.25 -16.10
CA PHE A 118 -6.77 8.39 -15.02
C PHE A 118 -6.45 9.55 -14.08
N CYS A 119 -7.43 9.93 -13.27
CA CYS A 119 -7.35 11.04 -12.32
C CYS A 119 -6.83 12.33 -12.97
N SER A 120 -7.33 12.69 -14.16
CA SER A 120 -6.87 13.88 -14.91
C SER A 120 -7.08 15.21 -14.18
N HIS A 121 -8.02 15.23 -13.23
CA HIS A 121 -8.32 16.39 -12.39
C HIS A 121 -7.87 16.18 -10.93
N GLY A 122 -6.99 15.21 -10.71
CA GLY A 122 -6.69 14.70 -9.38
C GLY A 122 -7.75 13.76 -8.84
N CYS A 123 -7.35 12.92 -7.89
CA CYS A 123 -8.20 12.05 -7.10
C CYS A 123 -7.50 11.78 -5.76
N GLU A 124 -8.14 11.02 -4.88
CA GLU A 124 -7.54 10.63 -3.60
C GLU A 124 -7.03 9.19 -3.66
N ALA A 125 -5.97 8.92 -2.89
CA ALA A 125 -5.43 7.59 -2.69
C ALA A 125 -5.09 7.37 -1.22
N ILE A 126 -5.11 6.12 -0.75
CA ILE A 126 -4.57 5.73 0.56
C ILE A 126 -3.33 4.86 0.36
N VAL A 127 -2.35 5.03 1.23
CA VAL A 127 -1.17 4.16 1.29
C VAL A 127 -1.42 3.13 2.39
N ASP A 128 -1.46 1.85 2.03
CA ASP A 128 -2.01 0.82 2.90
C ASP A 128 -1.23 -0.49 2.83
N SER A 129 -0.43 -0.77 3.87
CA SER A 129 0.30 -2.03 4.03
C SER A 129 -0.61 -3.23 4.35
N GLY A 130 -1.91 -3.01 4.55
CA GLY A 130 -2.90 -4.08 4.74
C GLY A 130 -3.47 -4.61 3.43
N THR A 131 -3.15 -3.98 2.29
CA THR A 131 -3.65 -4.38 0.97
C THR A 131 -2.49 -4.83 0.09
N SER A 132 -2.53 -6.07 -0.42
CA SER A 132 -1.44 -6.60 -1.23
C SER A 132 -1.31 -5.94 -2.62
N LEU A 133 -2.44 -5.65 -3.27
CA LEU A 133 -2.48 -5.14 -4.64
C LEU A 133 -2.69 -3.62 -4.68
N ILE A 134 -2.49 -3.00 -5.84
CA ILE A 134 -3.01 -1.66 -6.09
C ILE A 134 -4.49 -1.79 -6.43
N THR A 135 -5.36 -1.05 -5.76
CA THR A 135 -6.80 -1.07 -6.06
C THR A 135 -7.30 0.26 -6.57
N GLY A 136 -8.36 0.22 -7.34
CA GLY A 136 -9.02 1.43 -7.82
C GLY A 136 -10.40 1.13 -8.40
N PRO A 137 -11.08 2.18 -8.90
CA PRO A 137 -12.45 2.07 -9.40
C PRO A 137 -12.57 1.05 -10.52
N SER A 138 -13.62 0.22 -10.47
CA SER A 138 -13.79 -0.92 -11.39
C SER A 138 -13.72 -0.53 -12.86
N SER A 139 -14.25 0.64 -13.23
CA SER A 139 -14.22 1.14 -14.61
C SER A 139 -12.81 1.53 -15.07
N GLN A 140 -12.01 2.12 -14.19
CA GLN A 140 -10.64 2.55 -14.49
C GLN A 140 -9.70 1.35 -14.51
N VAL A 141 -9.81 0.45 -13.53
CA VAL A 141 -9.02 -0.78 -13.48
C VAL A 141 -9.31 -1.64 -14.69
N ARG A 142 -10.57 -1.88 -15.08
CA ARG A 142 -10.90 -2.64 -16.29
C ARG A 142 -10.20 -2.08 -17.53
N ARG A 143 -10.19 -0.76 -17.69
CA ARG A 143 -9.52 -0.08 -18.81
C ARG A 143 -7.99 -0.22 -18.73
N LEU A 144 -7.42 -0.20 -17.53
CA LEU A 144 -6.00 -0.50 -17.29
C LEU A 144 -5.66 -1.94 -17.70
N GLN A 145 -6.52 -2.90 -17.37
CA GLN A 145 -6.35 -4.30 -17.74
C GLN A 145 -6.35 -4.49 -19.26
N GLU A 146 -7.22 -3.75 -19.99
CA GLU A 146 -7.20 -3.72 -21.46
C GLU A 146 -5.86 -3.21 -22.02
N TYR A 147 -5.28 -2.15 -21.43
CA TYR A 147 -3.98 -1.62 -21.85
C TYR A 147 -2.82 -2.61 -21.68
N ILE A 148 -2.86 -3.42 -20.62
CA ILE A 148 -1.83 -4.43 -20.36
C ILE A 148 -2.18 -5.80 -20.97
N GLY A 149 -3.33 -5.92 -21.64
CA GLY A 149 -3.78 -7.16 -22.24
C GLY A 149 -4.06 -8.28 -21.24
N ALA A 150 -4.55 -7.94 -20.04
CA ALA A 150 -4.93 -8.90 -19.03
C ALA A 150 -6.36 -9.40 -19.21
N SER A 151 -6.58 -10.66 -18.87
CA SER A 151 -7.88 -11.33 -18.92
C SER A 151 -8.40 -11.61 -17.50
N PRO A 152 -9.70 -11.46 -17.23
CA PRO A 152 -10.24 -11.76 -15.91
C PRO A 152 -10.17 -13.26 -15.61
N SER A 153 -9.91 -13.61 -14.35
CA SER A 153 -10.04 -14.97 -13.81
C SER A 153 -11.45 -15.20 -13.25
N HIS A 154 -11.76 -16.45 -12.89
CA HIS A 154 -13.05 -16.82 -12.29
C HIS A 154 -13.27 -16.26 -10.87
N ILE A 155 -12.21 -15.77 -10.23
CA ILE A 155 -12.21 -15.25 -8.86
C ILE A 155 -12.05 -13.73 -8.79
N GLY A 156 -12.13 -13.04 -9.94
CA GLY A 156 -12.14 -11.56 -10.01
C GLY A 156 -10.76 -10.91 -10.13
N GLU A 157 -9.70 -11.71 -10.14
CA GLU A 157 -8.34 -11.29 -10.45
C GLU A 157 -8.14 -11.13 -11.98
N PHE A 158 -6.99 -10.59 -12.39
CA PHE A 158 -6.63 -10.45 -13.80
C PHE A 158 -5.29 -11.11 -14.10
N LEU A 159 -5.23 -11.89 -15.17
CA LEU A 159 -4.06 -12.67 -15.57
C LEU A 159 -3.47 -12.13 -16.86
N VAL A 160 -2.15 -12.08 -16.94
CA VAL A 160 -1.38 -11.75 -18.16
C VAL A 160 -0.47 -12.93 -18.53
N ASP A 161 -0.12 -13.04 -19.82
CA ASP A 161 0.92 -13.99 -20.24
C ASP A 161 2.28 -13.52 -19.73
N CYS A 162 2.94 -14.35 -18.90
CA CYS A 162 4.22 -14.03 -18.31
C CYS A 162 5.32 -13.75 -19.35
N ARG A 163 5.20 -14.29 -20.58
CA ARG A 163 6.18 -14.07 -21.66
C ARG A 163 6.11 -12.66 -22.23
N ARG A 164 5.04 -11.91 -21.94
CA ARG A 164 4.80 -10.56 -22.46
C ARG A 164 5.26 -9.46 -21.52
N LEU A 165 5.84 -9.77 -20.35
CA LEU A 165 6.22 -8.77 -19.34
C LEU A 165 7.05 -7.61 -19.93
N SER A 166 8.06 -7.93 -20.74
CA SER A 166 8.94 -6.92 -21.36
C SER A 166 8.24 -5.98 -22.34
N SER A 167 7.04 -6.34 -22.81
CA SER A 167 6.22 -5.53 -23.72
C SER A 167 5.17 -4.68 -22.99
N LEU A 168 4.94 -4.91 -21.70
CA LEU A 168 3.90 -4.21 -20.97
C LEU A 168 4.34 -2.76 -20.65
N PRO A 169 3.40 -1.81 -20.67
CA PRO A 169 3.71 -0.41 -20.48
C PRO A 169 4.09 -0.10 -19.04
N HIS A 170 4.94 0.90 -18.84
CA HIS A 170 5.09 1.48 -17.51
C HIS A 170 3.81 2.18 -17.06
N ILE A 171 3.49 2.01 -15.78
CA ILE A 171 2.40 2.70 -15.10
C ILE A 171 3.02 3.65 -14.10
N SER A 172 2.59 4.91 -14.06
CA SER A 172 3.18 5.92 -13.20
C SER A 172 2.12 6.69 -12.44
N PHE A 173 2.37 6.91 -11.15
CA PHE A 173 1.53 7.70 -10.26
C PHE A 173 2.19 9.05 -10.05
N THR A 174 1.49 10.14 -10.31
CA THR A 174 1.99 11.48 -10.00
C THR A 174 1.47 11.92 -8.65
N ILE A 175 2.34 12.03 -7.64
CA ILE A 175 2.00 12.39 -6.26
C ILE A 175 2.87 13.58 -5.86
N GLY A 176 2.27 14.69 -5.45
CA GLY A 176 3.00 15.90 -5.07
C GLY A 176 3.95 16.40 -6.17
N HIS A 177 3.50 16.37 -7.43
CA HIS A 177 4.29 16.70 -8.63
C HIS A 177 5.50 15.80 -8.92
N HIS A 178 5.68 14.71 -8.17
CA HIS A 178 6.72 13.70 -8.42
C HIS A 178 6.11 12.46 -9.08
N GLU A 179 6.82 11.89 -10.05
CA GLU A 179 6.34 10.74 -10.81
C GLU A 179 6.95 9.43 -10.29
N TYR A 180 6.10 8.55 -9.76
CA TYR A 180 6.43 7.24 -9.21
C TYR A 180 6.12 6.17 -10.24
N LYS A 181 7.15 5.74 -10.96
CA LYS A 181 7.05 4.82 -12.09
C LYS A 181 7.25 3.37 -11.66
N LEU A 182 6.29 2.50 -12.01
CA LEU A 182 6.37 1.05 -11.88
C LEU A 182 6.70 0.41 -13.24
N THR A 183 7.63 -0.54 -13.25
CA THR A 183 7.87 -1.44 -14.38
C THR A 183 6.91 -2.63 -14.35
N ALA A 184 6.79 -3.34 -15.47
CA ALA A 184 6.00 -4.55 -15.56
C ALA A 184 6.39 -5.58 -14.50
N GLU A 185 7.69 -5.73 -14.25
CA GLU A 185 8.24 -6.61 -13.22
C GLU A 185 7.82 -6.21 -11.80
N GLN A 186 7.48 -4.93 -11.58
CA GLN A 186 7.06 -4.38 -10.29
C GLN A 186 5.55 -4.39 -10.09
N TYR A 187 4.72 -4.40 -11.13
CA TYR A 187 3.27 -4.49 -10.97
C TYR A 187 2.68 -5.83 -11.42
N ILE A 188 3.47 -6.76 -11.95
CA ILE A 188 3.04 -8.13 -12.25
C ILE A 188 3.63 -9.11 -11.25
N ILE A 189 2.78 -9.92 -10.64
CA ILE A 189 3.12 -10.94 -9.65
C ILE A 189 3.23 -12.28 -10.38
N LYS A 190 4.38 -12.94 -10.27
CA LYS A 190 4.60 -14.25 -10.89
C LYS A 190 4.13 -15.33 -9.94
N SER A 191 3.33 -16.27 -10.43
CA SER A 191 3.04 -17.48 -9.65
C SER A 191 4.29 -18.38 -9.64
N ILE A 192 4.55 -18.98 -8.48
CA ILE A 192 5.64 -19.97 -8.32
C ILE A 192 5.25 -21.30 -9.01
N GLU A 193 3.95 -21.59 -9.08
CA GLU A 193 3.43 -22.86 -9.60
C GLU A 193 3.13 -22.82 -11.11
N ASP A 194 2.61 -21.70 -11.62
CA ASP A 194 2.32 -21.51 -13.05
C ASP A 194 3.11 -20.34 -13.62
N GLN A 195 4.14 -20.66 -14.42
CA GLN A 195 4.96 -19.65 -15.10
C GLN A 195 4.34 -19.16 -16.42
N THR A 196 3.17 -19.68 -16.80
CA THR A 196 2.47 -19.29 -18.03
C THR A 196 1.66 -18.02 -17.81
N PHE A 197 0.90 -17.99 -16.71
CA PHE A 197 0.03 -16.87 -16.36
C PHE A 197 0.51 -16.18 -15.08
N CYS A 198 0.65 -14.86 -15.19
CA CYS A 198 1.07 -14.00 -14.09
C CYS A 198 -0.12 -13.15 -13.65
N LEU A 199 -0.19 -12.88 -12.35
CA LEU A 199 -1.24 -12.06 -11.75
C LEU A 199 -0.93 -10.57 -11.95
N SER A 200 -1.93 -9.82 -12.40
CA SER A 200 -1.91 -8.36 -12.43
C SER A 200 -1.95 -7.83 -11.01
N GLY A 201 -1.02 -6.96 -10.65
CA GLY A 201 -0.96 -6.28 -9.35
C GLY A 201 -2.05 -5.21 -9.16
N PHE A 202 -3.08 -5.20 -10.02
CA PHE A 202 -4.18 -4.26 -10.00
C PHE A 202 -5.50 -5.00 -9.82
N GLN A 203 -6.31 -4.55 -8.87
CA GLN A 203 -7.63 -5.12 -8.59
C GLN A 203 -8.71 -4.04 -8.54
N SER A 204 -9.92 -4.42 -8.97
CA SER A 204 -11.08 -3.53 -8.89
C SER A 204 -11.64 -3.51 -7.47
N LEU A 205 -11.81 -2.32 -6.90
CA LEU A 205 -12.49 -2.12 -5.63
C LEU A 205 -13.17 -0.75 -5.64
N ASP A 206 -14.51 -0.75 -5.57
CA ASP A 206 -15.29 0.48 -5.51
C ASP A 206 -15.56 0.86 -4.06
N ILE A 207 -14.79 1.82 -3.54
CA ILE A 207 -14.96 2.36 -2.19
C ILE A 207 -15.83 3.61 -2.26
N PRO A 208 -17.03 3.61 -1.67
CA PRO A 208 -17.85 4.81 -1.59
C PRO A 208 -17.25 5.76 -0.54
N THR A 209 -16.71 6.89 -0.99
CA THR A 209 -16.27 7.98 -0.09
C THR A 209 -17.08 9.26 -0.35
N ARG A 210 -16.97 10.23 0.57
CA ARG A 210 -17.60 11.55 0.41
C ARG A 210 -16.93 12.40 -0.68
N THR A 211 -15.66 12.13 -0.97
CA THR A 211 -14.80 12.93 -1.88
C THR A 211 -14.64 12.29 -3.26
N GLY A 212 -15.13 11.06 -3.44
CA GLY A 212 -15.15 10.36 -4.73
C GLY A 212 -14.46 8.99 -4.70
N PRO A 213 -14.16 8.43 -5.87
CA PRO A 213 -13.45 7.15 -5.94
C PRO A 213 -12.06 7.23 -5.31
N LEU A 214 -11.70 6.21 -4.52
CA LEU A 214 -10.42 6.09 -3.84
C LEU A 214 -9.53 5.05 -4.54
N TRP A 215 -8.24 5.37 -4.68
CA TRP A 215 -7.22 4.38 -5.02
C TRP A 215 -6.54 3.85 -3.76
N ILE A 216 -6.13 2.59 -3.74
CA ILE A 216 -5.26 2.04 -2.69
C ILE A 216 -3.90 1.75 -3.29
N LEU A 217 -2.87 2.36 -2.73
CA LEU A 217 -1.46 2.07 -3.01
C LEU A 217 -0.97 1.05 -1.99
N GLY A 218 -1.19 -0.22 -2.31
CA GLY A 218 -0.81 -1.37 -1.48
C GLY A 218 0.64 -1.83 -1.63
N ASP A 219 0.93 -3.06 -1.22
CA ASP A 219 2.28 -3.64 -1.20
C ASP A 219 2.97 -3.63 -2.56
N VAL A 220 2.22 -3.78 -3.66
CA VAL A 220 2.77 -3.64 -5.03
C VAL A 220 3.43 -2.27 -5.24
N PHE A 221 2.87 -1.19 -4.69
CA PHE A 221 3.48 0.14 -4.73
C PHE A 221 4.56 0.28 -3.65
N MET A 222 4.26 -0.12 -2.42
CA MET A 222 5.15 0.03 -1.25
C MET A 222 6.41 -0.85 -1.31
N SER A 223 6.44 -1.89 -2.15
CA SER A 223 7.65 -2.68 -2.43
C SER A 223 8.58 -2.03 -3.46
N ALA A 224 8.06 -1.11 -4.28
CA ALA A 224 8.88 -0.32 -5.19
C ALA A 224 9.40 0.97 -4.54
N PHE A 225 8.70 1.48 -3.54
CA PHE A 225 8.99 2.74 -2.89
C PHE A 225 8.97 2.58 -1.37
N TYR A 226 10.06 2.98 -0.73
CA TYR A 226 10.13 3.10 0.73
C TYR A 226 9.13 4.16 1.19
N CYS A 227 8.27 3.79 2.14
CA CYS A 227 7.16 4.62 2.60
C CYS A 227 7.36 5.03 4.06
N ILE A 228 7.19 6.31 4.35
CA ILE A 228 7.34 6.89 5.68
C ILE A 228 6.04 7.58 6.06
N PHE A 229 5.58 7.34 7.28
CA PHE A 229 4.32 7.83 7.80
C PHE A 229 4.62 8.72 9.01
N ASP A 230 4.43 10.02 8.85
CA ASP A 230 4.83 11.03 9.83
C ASP A 230 3.59 11.60 10.52
N ARG A 231 3.35 11.14 11.75
CA ARG A 231 2.25 11.60 12.61
C ARG A 231 2.52 12.96 13.24
N GLY A 232 3.78 13.38 13.32
CA GLY A 232 4.14 14.69 13.86
C GLY A 232 3.77 15.83 12.92
N ASN A 233 3.83 15.59 11.60
CA ASN A 233 3.55 16.59 10.57
C ASN A 233 2.37 16.24 9.65
N ASP A 234 1.67 15.13 9.91
CA ASP A 234 0.54 14.64 9.10
C ASP A 234 0.87 14.57 7.60
N ARG A 235 1.89 13.77 7.27
CA ARG A 235 2.39 13.63 5.90
C ARG A 235 2.92 12.22 5.63
N VAL A 236 2.97 11.86 4.35
CA VAL A 236 3.57 10.62 3.87
C VAL A 236 4.79 10.96 3.02
N GLY A 237 5.89 10.25 3.27
CA GLY A 237 7.14 10.37 2.55
C GLY A 237 7.38 9.16 1.65
N PHE A 238 7.90 9.40 0.45
CA PHE A 238 8.27 8.35 -0.48
C PHE A 238 9.69 8.52 -0.97
N ALA A 239 10.41 7.41 -1.11
CA ALA A 239 11.69 7.34 -1.82
C ALA A 239 11.77 6.01 -2.58
N LYS A 240 12.69 5.90 -3.55
CA LYS A 240 12.88 4.64 -4.28
C LYS A 240 13.49 3.61 -3.33
N ALA A 241 12.86 2.45 -3.16
CA ALA A 241 13.41 1.37 -2.34
C ALA A 241 14.77 0.90 -2.89
N ALA A 242 15.68 0.47 -2.00
CA ALA A 242 17.06 0.12 -2.33
C ALA A 242 17.20 -1.14 -3.20
#